data_AF-A0A0C2A512-F1
#
_entry.id   AF-A0A0C2A512-F1
#
_cell.length_a   1.000
_cell.length_b   1.000
_cell.length_c   1.000
_cell.angle_alpha   90.00
_cell.angle_beta   90.00
_cell.angle_gamma   90.00
#
_symmetry.space_group_name_H-M   'P 1'
#
loop_
_entity.id
_entity.type
_entity.pdbx_description
1 polymer ?
#
loop_
_entity_poly.entity_id
_entity_poly.type
_entity_poly.pdbx_seq_one_letter_code
_entity_poly.pdbx_strand_id
1 'polypeptide(L)'
;MPQSRVRAAIRTPGSPSSIGGESWLLELDDGLAMMCRSSIFDPLEWLALAEDGAPAIELSSNGFSSTLAVRCANGKTFELRPGSSDVAGVTALLERAPKLASAPGSSAEPAPASSPAPADPPSPTQLSPASARSQLDALPGAVNQAAARSQLDASPSAAEPPESRARLNQALAQGNFRTALEIARQTSNGSEPDADLIAVLELAAAGDFTAAYVWTRGVKRPPAPQHGPLFAALAASLERAHEPALAWSAWEEVDDQHSSEARGRIERALGHNGPTIARAVAEQARAWFTEHVQAAPENIEAMRGLAHAHTDLDELSEAQKWVNAAIAKDPQHFDTRMHATHILSLIEVETGDSRALLAALGQIADEFPTRSEPLLDLAGHVEFDDPKLAIRCLERALEREFDAYAVTSLADLYAAAGRHVDAVAVLEKALRNPKLDNDDREQMQDQLERSRAQLGALAPTPGAELNATAQSGSRGFTIIVLLMLAALAYLLLQ
;
A
#
# COMPACT_ATOMS: atom_id res chain seq x y z
N MET A 1 -2.37 -32.65 -11.59
CA MET A 1 -2.50 -33.97 -10.94
C MET A 1 -3.44 -34.85 -11.74
N PRO A 2 -3.28 -36.18 -11.76
CA PRO A 2 -4.30 -37.08 -12.27
C PRO A 2 -5.61 -36.88 -11.48
N GLN A 3 -6.75 -36.70 -12.16
CA GLN A 3 -8.06 -36.54 -11.50
C GLN A 3 -8.38 -37.70 -10.55
N SER A 4 -7.84 -38.89 -10.81
CA SER A 4 -8.04 -40.10 -10.02
C SER A 4 -7.48 -40.04 -8.59
N ARG A 5 -6.73 -38.98 -8.22
CA ARG A 5 -6.13 -38.84 -6.89
C ARG A 5 -6.77 -37.76 -6.02
N VAL A 6 -7.72 -36.99 -6.54
CA VAL A 6 -8.39 -35.91 -5.81
C VAL A 6 -9.73 -36.45 -5.30
N ARG A 7 -9.86 -36.61 -3.99
CA ARG A 7 -11.10 -37.05 -3.33
C ARG A 7 -12.10 -35.93 -3.17
N ALA A 8 -11.62 -34.75 -2.77
CA ALA A 8 -12.43 -33.56 -2.60
C ALA A 8 -11.62 -32.31 -2.95
N ALA A 9 -12.31 -31.29 -3.44
CA ALA A 9 -11.75 -29.96 -3.69
C ALA A 9 -12.67 -28.93 -3.04
N ILE A 10 -12.15 -28.23 -2.04
CA ILE A 10 -12.89 -27.17 -1.33
C ILE A 10 -12.31 -25.85 -1.80
N ARG A 11 -13.14 -25.07 -2.50
CA ARG A 11 -12.82 -23.70 -2.90
C ARG A 11 -13.12 -22.79 -1.72
N THR A 12 -12.12 -22.11 -1.20
CA THR A 12 -12.35 -21.00 -0.29
C THR A 12 -12.33 -19.71 -1.10
N PRO A 13 -13.38 -18.88 -1.04
CA PRO A 13 -13.32 -17.54 -1.63
C PRO A 13 -12.18 -16.79 -0.93
N GLY A 14 -11.30 -16.17 -1.72
CA GLY A 14 -10.24 -15.32 -1.20
C GLY A 14 -10.82 -14.13 -0.42
N SER A 15 -9.97 -13.50 0.40
CA SER A 15 -10.28 -12.22 1.04
C SER A 15 -10.76 -11.22 -0.03
N PRO A 16 -11.79 -10.39 0.24
CA PRO A 16 -12.28 -9.39 -0.70
C PRO A 16 -11.22 -8.35 -1.14
N SER A 17 -10.10 -8.24 -0.41
CA SER A 17 -8.96 -7.38 -0.75
C SER A 17 -7.95 -7.99 -1.75
N SER A 18 -8.12 -9.26 -2.13
CA SER A 18 -7.22 -9.95 -3.06
C SER A 18 -7.78 -9.89 -4.47
N ILE A 19 -7.15 -9.12 -5.36
CA ILE A 19 -7.45 -9.14 -6.79
C ILE A 19 -7.09 -10.53 -7.35
N GLY A 20 -8.07 -11.43 -7.39
CA GLY A 20 -8.01 -12.70 -8.12
C GLY A 20 -7.38 -13.90 -7.39
N GLY A 21 -7.17 -13.83 -6.08
CA GLY A 21 -6.65 -14.97 -5.32
C GLY A 21 -7.72 -16.03 -5.04
N GLU A 22 -7.61 -17.20 -5.66
CA GLU A 22 -8.39 -18.38 -5.27
C GLU A 22 -7.51 -19.35 -4.48
N SER A 23 -7.99 -19.76 -3.31
CA SER A 23 -7.38 -20.84 -2.55
C SER A 23 -8.23 -22.11 -2.68
N TRP A 24 -7.55 -23.21 -2.95
CA TRP A 24 -8.14 -24.52 -3.10
C TRP A 24 -7.50 -25.47 -2.08
N LEU A 25 -8.31 -26.05 -1.20
CA LEU A 25 -7.88 -27.18 -0.37
C LEU A 25 -8.24 -28.46 -1.11
N LEU A 26 -7.23 -29.25 -1.46
CA LEU A 26 -7.38 -30.53 -2.14
C LEU A 26 -7.15 -31.66 -1.15
N GLU A 27 -8.15 -32.52 -0.97
CA GLU A 27 -8.01 -33.78 -0.26
C GLU A 27 -7.55 -34.84 -1.27
N LEU A 28 -6.37 -35.40 -1.04
CA LEU A 28 -5.76 -36.43 -1.88
C LEU A 28 -5.85 -37.80 -1.19
N ASP A 29 -5.66 -38.87 -1.95
CA ASP A 29 -5.65 -40.24 -1.39
C ASP A 29 -4.60 -40.48 -0.29
N ASP A 30 -3.55 -39.67 -0.25
CA ASP A 30 -2.37 -39.77 0.62
C ASP A 30 -2.10 -38.52 1.47
N GLY A 31 -3.06 -37.59 1.56
CA GLY A 31 -2.94 -36.43 2.45
C GLY A 31 -3.68 -35.18 1.98
N LEU A 32 -3.43 -34.06 2.66
CA LEU A 32 -4.00 -32.74 2.33
C LEU A 32 -2.97 -31.91 1.56
N ALA A 33 -3.42 -31.30 0.46
CA ALA A 33 -2.63 -30.33 -0.29
C ALA A 33 -3.39 -29.00 -0.37
N MET A 34 -2.74 -27.90 -0.02
CA MET A 34 -3.28 -26.56 -0.19
C MET A 34 -2.66 -25.93 -1.44
N MET A 35 -3.51 -25.46 -2.35
CA MET A 35 -3.11 -24.75 -3.56
C MET A 35 -3.56 -23.30 -3.43
N CYS A 36 -2.61 -22.41 -3.15
CA CYS A 36 -2.85 -20.97 -3.13
C CYS A 36 -2.49 -20.40 -4.49
N ARG A 37 -3.47 -19.82 -5.19
CA ARG A 37 -3.17 -19.01 -6.37
C ARG A 37 -3.06 -17.56 -5.91
N SER A 38 -1.84 -17.09 -5.64
CA SER A 38 -1.60 -15.67 -5.36
C SER A 38 -1.49 -14.87 -6.66
N SER A 39 -1.69 -13.56 -6.56
CA SER A 39 -1.51 -12.61 -7.66
C SER A 39 -0.06 -12.61 -8.18
N ILE A 40 0.16 -11.94 -9.30
CA ILE A 40 1.35 -12.01 -10.19
C ILE A 40 2.68 -11.62 -9.49
N PHE A 41 2.64 -11.16 -8.23
CA PHE A 41 3.77 -10.52 -7.54
C PHE A 41 4.30 -11.25 -6.29
N ASP A 42 3.68 -12.34 -5.82
CA ASP A 42 4.15 -13.06 -4.62
C ASP A 42 4.69 -14.47 -4.92
N PRO A 43 5.69 -14.96 -4.16
CA PRO A 43 6.19 -16.33 -4.29
C PRO A 43 5.08 -17.36 -3.99
N LEU A 44 4.95 -18.36 -4.87
CA LEU A 44 4.11 -19.54 -4.65
C LEU A 44 4.76 -20.44 -3.60
N GLU A 45 4.15 -20.53 -2.42
CA GLU A 45 4.51 -21.50 -1.39
C GLU A 45 3.58 -22.72 -1.46
N TRP A 46 4.17 -23.92 -1.55
CA TRP A 46 3.44 -25.17 -1.40
C TRP A 46 3.81 -25.82 -0.06
N LEU A 47 2.81 -26.16 0.74
CA LEU A 47 2.97 -26.99 1.93
C LEU A 47 2.24 -28.32 1.72
N ALA A 48 2.99 -29.41 1.54
CA ALA A 48 2.44 -30.76 1.56
C ALA A 48 2.59 -31.34 2.97
N LEU A 49 1.48 -31.58 3.65
CA LEU A 49 1.45 -32.28 4.95
C LEU A 49 1.18 -33.76 4.68
N ALA A 50 2.18 -34.61 4.90
CA ALA A 50 2.03 -36.06 4.86
C ALA A 50 1.81 -36.61 6.28
N GLU A 51 0.86 -37.52 6.45
CA GLU A 51 0.85 -38.41 7.60
C GLU A 51 1.96 -39.48 7.43
N ASP A 52 2.56 -39.87 8.54
CA ASP A 52 3.53 -40.97 8.67
C ASP A 52 4.88 -40.82 7.95
N GLY A 53 5.70 -39.87 8.43
CA GLY A 53 7.17 -39.95 8.34
C GLY A 53 7.80 -39.73 6.96
N ALA A 54 7.04 -39.27 5.96
CA ALA A 54 7.57 -38.81 4.68
C ALA A 54 8.17 -37.38 4.80
N PRO A 55 9.15 -37.00 3.96
CA PRO A 55 9.79 -35.69 4.05
C PRO A 55 8.79 -34.57 3.74
N ALA A 56 8.69 -33.58 4.64
CA ALA A 56 8.09 -32.29 4.31
C ALA A 56 8.89 -31.66 3.16
N ILE A 57 8.20 -31.22 2.11
CA ILE A 57 8.78 -30.57 0.94
C ILE A 57 8.27 -29.13 0.93
N GLU A 58 9.18 -28.19 1.16
CA GLU A 58 8.97 -26.77 0.94
C GLU A 58 9.37 -26.44 -0.49
N LEU A 59 8.42 -25.94 -1.28
CA LEU A 59 8.66 -25.42 -2.64
C LEU A 59 8.58 -23.91 -2.62
N SER A 60 9.64 -23.25 -3.06
CA SER A 60 9.64 -21.80 -3.30
C SER A 60 9.98 -21.49 -4.76
N SER A 61 9.28 -20.52 -5.33
CA SER A 61 9.57 -19.93 -6.64
C SER A 61 9.70 -18.43 -6.46
N ASN A 62 10.75 -17.83 -7.04
CA ASN A 62 11.04 -16.40 -6.90
C ASN A 62 10.37 -15.53 -7.97
N GLY A 63 9.29 -15.99 -8.61
CA GLY A 63 8.52 -15.23 -9.62
C GLY A 63 9.24 -14.99 -10.96
N PHE A 64 10.57 -15.06 -11.03
CA PHE A 64 11.36 -14.67 -12.20
C PHE A 64 12.25 -15.77 -12.79
N SER A 65 12.50 -16.87 -12.06
CA SER A 65 13.26 -18.01 -12.57
C SER A 65 12.44 -19.30 -12.53
N SER A 66 12.60 -20.14 -13.55
CA SER A 66 12.02 -21.48 -13.61
C SER A 66 12.64 -22.45 -12.60
N THR A 67 13.51 -21.97 -11.70
CA THR A 67 14.23 -22.81 -10.75
C THR A 67 13.37 -23.09 -9.53
N LEU A 68 13.12 -24.37 -9.25
CA LEU A 68 12.37 -24.81 -8.07
C LEU A 68 13.37 -25.26 -7.00
N ALA A 69 13.36 -24.62 -5.82
CA ALA A 69 14.14 -25.08 -4.68
C ALA A 69 13.29 -26.08 -3.85
N VAL A 70 13.86 -27.25 -3.57
CA VAL A 70 13.24 -28.30 -2.74
C VAL A 70 14.07 -28.45 -1.48
N ARG A 71 13.51 -28.11 -0.33
CA ARG A 71 14.14 -28.36 0.97
C ARG A 71 13.50 -29.58 1.63
N CYS A 72 14.32 -30.56 1.99
CA CYS A 72 13.89 -31.77 2.70
C CYS A 72 14.04 -31.59 4.22
N ALA A 73 13.27 -32.36 4.99
CA ALA A 73 13.33 -32.38 6.46
C ALA A 73 14.71 -32.67 7.07
N ASN A 74 15.63 -33.29 6.32
CA ASN A 74 17.03 -33.51 6.74
C ASN A 74 17.97 -32.32 6.45
N GLY A 75 17.43 -31.16 6.06
CA GLY A 75 18.19 -29.95 5.74
C GLY A 75 18.83 -29.93 4.35
N LYS A 76 18.73 -31.01 3.57
CA LYS A 76 19.22 -31.01 2.18
C LYS A 76 18.34 -30.12 1.31
N THR A 77 18.99 -29.30 0.49
CA THR A 77 18.33 -28.44 -0.48
C THR A 77 18.74 -28.87 -1.88
N PHE A 78 17.77 -28.99 -2.79
CA PHE A 78 18.00 -29.31 -4.20
C PHE A 78 17.45 -28.19 -5.07
N GLU A 79 18.23 -27.74 -6.05
CA GLU A 79 17.76 -26.84 -7.09
C GLU A 79 17.38 -27.63 -8.33
N LEU A 80 16.17 -27.39 -8.83
CA LEU A 80 15.66 -28.04 -10.02
C LEU A 80 15.50 -27.00 -11.12
N ARG A 81 16.24 -27.17 -12.21
CA ARG A 81 16.09 -26.38 -13.43
C ARG A 81 15.29 -27.19 -14.45
N PRO A 82 14.05 -26.82 -14.79
CA PRO A 82 13.27 -27.54 -15.78
C PRO A 82 13.89 -27.29 -17.16
N GLY A 83 14.42 -28.36 -17.76
CA GLY A 83 14.61 -28.40 -19.20
C GLY A 83 13.26 -28.62 -19.85
N SER A 84 12.62 -27.54 -20.32
CA SER A 84 11.31 -27.49 -20.98
C SER A 84 10.06 -27.65 -20.08
N SER A 85 9.03 -26.88 -20.41
CA SER A 85 7.76 -26.66 -19.72
C SER A 85 6.77 -27.83 -19.80
N ASP A 86 7.24 -29.07 -19.89
CA ASP A 86 6.36 -30.24 -19.96
C ASP A 86 5.99 -30.75 -18.56
N VAL A 87 4.69 -30.88 -18.31
CA VAL A 87 4.08 -31.48 -17.11
C VAL A 87 4.63 -32.90 -16.86
N ALA A 88 5.01 -33.63 -17.90
CA ALA A 88 5.67 -34.93 -17.78
C ALA A 88 7.06 -34.82 -17.12
N GLY A 89 7.78 -33.73 -17.38
CA GLY A 89 9.09 -33.43 -16.80
C GLY A 89 9.00 -33.20 -15.30
N VAL A 90 8.06 -32.37 -14.85
CA VAL A 90 7.82 -32.09 -13.42
C VAL A 90 7.34 -33.35 -12.69
N THR A 91 6.46 -34.14 -13.32
CA THR A 91 5.94 -35.40 -12.74
C THR A 91 7.05 -36.44 -12.54
N ALA A 92 7.88 -36.68 -13.56
CA ALA A 92 9.02 -37.61 -13.47
C ALA A 92 10.06 -37.16 -12.42
N LEU A 93 10.11 -35.86 -12.14
CA LEU A 93 11.00 -35.26 -11.14
C LEU A 93 10.48 -35.44 -9.71
N LEU A 94 9.18 -35.22 -9.51
CA LEU A 94 8.50 -35.51 -8.24
C LEU A 94 8.57 -37.00 -7.88
N GLU A 95 8.51 -37.90 -8.87
CA GLU A 95 8.70 -39.35 -8.66
C GLU A 95 10.14 -39.75 -8.31
N ARG A 96 11.13 -38.90 -8.64
CA ARG A 96 12.55 -39.13 -8.33
C ARG A 96 12.98 -38.57 -6.98
N ALA A 97 12.32 -37.55 -6.47
CA ALA A 97 12.69 -36.88 -5.22
C ALA A 97 12.76 -37.82 -3.99
N PRO A 98 11.80 -38.76 -3.78
CA PRO A 98 11.90 -39.72 -2.67
C PRO A 98 13.13 -40.64 -2.79
N LYS A 99 13.51 -41.03 -4.02
CA LYS A 99 14.64 -41.91 -4.29
C LYS A 99 16.00 -41.23 -4.06
N LEU A 100 16.06 -39.91 -4.30
CA LEU A 100 17.24 -39.08 -4.03
C LEU A 100 17.44 -38.83 -2.53
N ALA A 101 16.35 -38.72 -1.77
CA ALA A 101 16.40 -38.60 -0.31
C ALA A 101 16.92 -39.88 0.37
N SER A 102 16.71 -41.05 -0.23
CA SER A 102 17.09 -42.37 0.31
C SER A 102 18.45 -42.93 -0.14
N ALA A 103 19.21 -42.22 -0.99
CA ALA A 103 20.48 -42.74 -1.52
C ALA A 103 21.63 -42.63 -0.48
N PRO A 104 22.35 -43.73 -0.15
CA PRO A 104 23.47 -43.69 0.78
C PRO A 104 24.76 -43.28 0.05
N GLY A 105 25.38 -42.19 0.50
CA GLY A 105 26.76 -41.84 0.12
C GLY A 105 26.99 -40.36 -0.16
N SER A 106 27.42 -39.62 0.87
CA SER A 106 28.44 -38.57 0.75
C SER A 106 28.84 -38.17 2.18
N SER A 107 30.12 -38.34 2.49
CA SER A 107 30.73 -38.13 3.80
C SER A 107 30.66 -36.67 4.23
N ALA A 108 30.09 -36.41 5.40
CA ALA A 108 30.27 -35.15 6.09
C ALA A 108 31.70 -35.07 6.65
N GLU A 109 32.38 -33.98 6.33
CA GLU A 109 33.65 -33.56 6.93
C GLU A 109 33.40 -33.21 8.42
N PRO A 110 34.23 -33.69 9.37
CA PRO A 110 33.95 -33.47 10.78
C PRO A 110 34.34 -32.05 11.21
N ALA A 111 33.41 -31.38 11.91
CA ALA A 111 33.69 -30.14 12.63
C ALA A 111 34.76 -30.35 13.72
N PRO A 112 35.63 -29.35 13.98
CA PRO A 112 36.68 -29.49 14.97
C PRO A 112 36.13 -29.51 16.41
N ALA A 113 36.76 -30.36 17.22
CA ALA A 113 36.40 -30.65 18.60
C ALA A 113 36.62 -29.47 19.55
N SER A 114 35.67 -29.31 20.47
CA SER A 114 35.73 -28.47 21.66
C SER A 114 36.73 -29.00 22.70
N SER A 115 37.44 -28.10 23.38
CA SER A 115 38.19 -28.36 24.61
C SER A 115 38.15 -27.15 25.55
N PRO A 116 38.41 -27.35 26.86
CA PRO A 116 37.58 -26.78 27.94
C PRO A 116 38.16 -25.53 28.64
N ALA A 117 37.32 -24.95 29.50
CA ALA A 117 37.54 -23.81 30.39
C ALA A 117 38.85 -23.86 31.22
N PRO A 118 39.33 -22.72 31.75
CA PRO A 118 38.98 -22.42 33.14
C PRO A 118 38.89 -20.92 33.57
N ALA A 119 38.20 -20.74 34.71
CA ALA A 119 38.42 -19.80 35.82
C ALA A 119 38.13 -18.28 35.70
N ASP A 120 37.15 -17.87 36.50
CA ASP A 120 36.92 -16.54 37.12
C ASP A 120 37.98 -16.19 38.20
N PRO A 121 38.01 -14.96 38.79
CA PRO A 121 37.58 -13.61 38.37
C PRO A 121 38.70 -12.55 38.69
N PRO A 122 38.51 -11.20 38.68
CA PRO A 122 37.69 -10.45 39.66
C PRO A 122 36.92 -9.21 39.11
N SER A 123 35.80 -8.87 39.73
CA SER A 123 35.22 -7.50 39.77
C SER A 123 35.88 -6.72 40.93
N PRO A 124 35.71 -5.38 41.13
CA PRO A 124 34.75 -4.46 40.51
C PRO A 124 35.30 -3.06 40.13
N THR A 125 34.61 -2.35 39.23
CA THR A 125 34.67 -0.87 39.23
C THR A 125 33.29 -0.29 39.00
N GLN A 126 32.80 0.40 40.04
CA GLN A 126 31.62 1.23 40.06
C GLN A 126 31.85 2.48 39.19
N LEU A 127 30.93 2.77 38.28
CA LEU A 127 30.67 4.14 37.83
C LEU A 127 29.17 4.32 37.64
N SER A 128 28.64 5.35 38.31
CA SER A 128 27.28 5.87 38.19
C SER A 128 27.39 7.41 38.27
N PRO A 129 26.33 8.19 38.02
CA PRO A 129 26.13 8.88 36.75
C PRO A 129 26.00 10.40 36.93
N ALA A 130 26.43 11.23 35.97
CA ALA A 130 25.99 12.62 35.84
C ALA A 130 26.62 13.30 34.61
N SER A 131 25.78 13.82 33.71
CA SER A 131 25.88 15.18 33.11
C SER A 131 25.36 15.19 31.67
N ALA A 132 24.05 15.36 31.51
CA ALA A 132 23.45 15.92 30.29
C ALA A 132 22.00 16.39 30.58
N ARG A 133 21.85 17.35 31.49
CA ARG A 133 20.63 18.15 31.64
C ARG A 133 21.06 19.54 32.11
N SER A 134 21.17 20.47 31.16
CA SER A 134 21.05 21.92 31.33
C SER A 134 21.68 22.59 30.12
N GLN A 135 20.86 23.02 29.16
CA GLN A 135 21.09 24.19 28.29
C GLN A 135 19.94 24.31 27.29
N LEU A 136 18.79 24.80 27.77
CA LEU A 136 17.75 25.42 26.95
C LEU A 136 16.85 26.26 27.87
N ASP A 137 17.46 27.24 28.51
CA ASP A 137 16.78 28.37 29.11
C ASP A 137 17.42 29.65 28.56
N ALA A 138 16.55 30.62 28.28
CA ALA A 138 16.80 31.98 27.78
C ALA A 138 16.85 32.16 26.26
N LEU A 139 15.71 32.51 25.67
CA LEU A 139 15.58 33.77 24.91
C LEU A 139 14.20 34.43 25.21
N PRO A 140 14.15 35.77 25.31
CA PRO A 140 13.03 36.52 25.86
C PRO A 140 11.98 36.92 24.80
N GLY A 141 10.79 37.26 25.30
CA GLY A 141 9.60 37.52 24.50
C GLY A 141 9.61 38.75 23.59
N ALA A 142 8.68 38.71 22.64
CA ALA A 142 8.11 39.89 22.01
C ALA A 142 6.61 39.64 21.79
N VAL A 143 5.83 40.46 22.48
CA VAL A 143 4.38 40.60 22.46
C VAL A 143 3.97 41.46 21.25
N ASN A 144 2.77 41.18 20.71
CA ASN A 144 1.94 42.02 19.82
C ASN A 144 2.39 42.25 18.37
N GLN A 145 1.84 41.47 17.44
CA GLN A 145 1.26 41.99 16.18
C GLN A 145 0.07 41.12 15.74
N ALA A 146 -1.07 41.29 16.42
CA ALA A 146 -2.38 40.85 15.94
C ALA A 146 -3.22 42.11 15.67
N ALA A 147 -3.13 42.66 14.45
CA ALA A 147 -4.12 43.57 13.84
C ALA A 147 -3.64 44.09 12.47
N ALA A 148 -3.45 43.21 11.48
CA ALA A 148 -3.37 43.61 10.06
C ALA A 148 -3.44 42.39 9.11
N ARG A 149 -4.52 41.62 9.14
CA ARG A 149 -4.84 40.65 8.06
C ARG A 149 -6.34 40.66 7.80
N SER A 150 -6.78 41.65 7.06
CA SER A 150 -8.02 41.59 6.30
C SER A 150 -7.68 42.07 4.89
N GLN A 151 -8.09 41.29 3.89
CA GLN A 151 -7.89 41.51 2.45
C GLN A 151 -6.49 41.17 1.91
N LEU A 152 -6.30 39.89 1.60
CA LEU A 152 -5.39 39.46 0.53
C LEU A 152 -6.21 38.59 -0.41
N ASP A 153 -6.49 39.15 -1.58
CA ASP A 153 -7.07 38.46 -2.72
C ASP A 153 -6.26 37.20 -3.03
N ALA A 154 -6.96 36.09 -3.28
CA ALA A 154 -6.39 34.82 -3.70
C ALA A 154 -5.66 35.00 -5.04
N SER A 155 -4.39 35.36 -4.97
CA SER A 155 -3.46 35.29 -6.10
C SER A 155 -3.15 33.81 -6.36
N PRO A 156 -3.13 33.37 -7.63
CA PRO A 156 -2.78 32.00 -7.96
C PRO A 156 -1.38 31.71 -7.42
N SER A 157 -1.26 30.62 -6.64
CA SER A 157 -0.02 30.09 -6.09
C SER A 157 1.11 30.17 -7.11
N ALA A 158 2.04 31.10 -6.93
CA ALA A 158 3.21 31.21 -7.78
C ALA A 158 4.03 29.92 -7.59
N ALA A 159 4.17 29.13 -8.66
CA ALA A 159 4.95 27.90 -8.62
C ALA A 159 6.36 28.20 -8.09
N GLU A 160 6.83 27.38 -7.15
CA GLU A 160 8.15 27.52 -6.55
C GLU A 160 9.22 27.54 -7.67
N PRO A 161 10.18 28.48 -7.67
CA PRO A 161 11.19 28.55 -8.71
C PRO A 161 11.97 27.22 -8.78
N PRO A 162 12.16 26.64 -9.98
CA PRO A 162 12.84 25.35 -10.14
C PRO A 162 14.25 25.34 -9.54
N GLU A 163 14.92 26.49 -9.48
CA GLU A 163 16.24 26.65 -8.86
C GLU A 163 16.21 26.44 -7.34
N SER A 164 15.20 26.97 -6.64
CA SER A 164 15.06 26.83 -5.19
C SER A 164 14.92 25.37 -4.78
N ARG A 165 14.06 24.64 -5.48
CA ARG A 165 13.87 23.21 -5.28
C ARG A 165 15.12 22.39 -5.58
N ALA A 166 15.83 22.71 -6.66
CA ALA A 166 17.10 22.05 -6.98
C ALA A 166 18.15 22.26 -5.87
N ARG A 167 18.24 23.47 -5.30
CA ARG A 167 19.14 23.78 -4.20
C ARG A 167 18.76 23.07 -2.91
N LEU A 168 17.46 22.99 -2.59
CA LEU A 168 16.96 22.22 -1.44
C LEU A 168 17.33 20.74 -1.57
N ASN A 169 17.03 20.12 -2.72
CA ASN A 169 17.37 18.72 -2.97
C ASN A 169 18.88 18.47 -2.94
N GLN A 170 19.69 19.40 -3.45
CA GLN A 170 21.14 19.32 -3.35
C GLN A 170 21.63 19.37 -1.90
N ALA A 171 21.07 20.25 -1.07
CA ALA A 171 21.42 20.33 0.34
C ALA A 171 21.04 19.04 1.10
N LEU A 172 19.87 18.48 0.82
CA LEU A 172 19.42 17.19 1.36
C LEU A 172 20.32 16.03 0.92
N ALA A 173 20.68 15.95 -0.36
CA ALA A 173 21.59 14.93 -0.87
C ALA A 173 22.98 14.98 -0.22
N GLN A 174 23.40 16.16 0.27
CA GLN A 174 24.64 16.35 1.02
C GLN A 174 24.48 16.09 2.53
N GLY A 175 23.26 15.80 3.01
CA GLY A 175 22.93 15.67 4.43
C GLY A 175 23.05 16.98 5.22
N ASN A 176 22.97 18.14 4.54
CA ASN A 176 23.13 19.47 5.15
C ASN A 176 21.77 20.06 5.52
N PHE A 177 21.17 19.53 6.60
CA PHE A 177 19.82 19.92 7.06
C PHE A 177 19.71 21.40 7.45
N ARG A 178 20.78 22.04 7.94
CA ARG A 178 20.76 23.47 8.27
C ARG A 178 20.58 24.34 7.01
N THR A 179 21.31 24.01 5.94
CA THR A 179 21.18 24.72 4.66
C THR A 179 19.82 24.42 4.03
N ALA A 180 19.35 23.17 4.10
CA ALA A 180 18.01 22.80 3.63
C ALA A 180 16.92 23.59 4.37
N LEU A 181 17.03 23.74 5.69
CA LEU A 181 16.10 24.52 6.52
C LEU A 181 16.08 26.00 6.12
N GLU A 182 17.24 26.61 5.90
CA GLU A 182 17.34 28.01 5.46
C GLU A 182 16.67 28.22 4.10
N ILE A 183 16.87 27.29 3.16
CA ILE A 183 16.23 27.34 1.84
C ILE A 183 14.71 27.18 1.99
N ALA A 184 14.24 26.16 2.73
CA ALA A 184 12.81 25.91 2.93
C ALA A 184 12.10 27.11 3.58
N ARG A 185 12.73 27.78 4.55
CA ARG A 185 12.18 29.01 5.16
C ARG A 185 12.13 30.19 4.19
N GLN A 186 13.07 30.29 3.26
CA GLN A 186 13.10 31.36 2.25
C GLN A 186 12.07 31.15 1.14
N THR A 187 11.74 29.90 0.84
CA THR A 187 10.85 29.53 -0.26
C THR A 187 9.43 29.24 0.18
N SER A 188 9.24 28.98 1.48
CA SER A 188 7.92 28.82 2.08
C SER A 188 7.07 30.06 1.87
N ASN A 189 5.89 29.85 1.30
CA ASN A 189 4.88 30.89 1.16
C ASN A 189 3.96 30.95 2.40
N GLY A 190 4.35 30.29 3.50
CA GLY A 190 3.50 30.12 4.69
C GLY A 190 2.36 29.12 4.49
N SER A 191 2.47 28.23 3.49
CA SER A 191 1.52 27.13 3.33
C SER A 191 1.74 26.06 4.40
N GLU A 192 0.68 25.36 4.82
CA GLU A 192 0.79 24.28 5.84
C GLU A 192 1.83 23.20 5.48
N PRO A 193 1.93 22.68 4.24
CA PRO A 193 2.94 21.69 3.88
C PRO A 193 4.38 22.17 4.07
N ASP A 194 4.62 23.48 3.92
CA ASP A 194 5.94 24.05 4.16
C ASP A 194 6.27 24.06 5.65
N ALA A 195 5.26 24.24 6.52
CA ALA A 195 5.45 24.24 7.97
C ALA A 195 5.91 22.87 8.48
N ASP A 196 5.35 21.79 7.95
CA ASP A 196 5.74 20.43 8.34
C ASP A 196 7.16 20.09 7.88
N LEU A 197 7.50 20.43 6.63
CA LEU A 197 8.87 20.30 6.13
C LEU A 197 9.85 21.09 7.00
N ILE A 198 9.50 22.33 7.36
CA ILE A 198 10.33 23.17 8.22
C ILE A 198 10.50 22.53 9.60
N ALA A 199 9.44 22.00 10.23
CA ALA A 199 9.53 21.34 11.53
C ALA A 199 10.47 20.12 11.51
N VAL A 200 10.35 19.27 10.49
CA VAL A 200 11.24 18.11 10.30
C VAL A 200 12.70 18.56 10.13
N LEU A 201 12.92 19.59 9.30
CA LEU A 201 14.26 20.13 9.07
C LEU A 201 14.85 20.83 10.30
N GLU A 202 14.03 21.44 11.16
CA GLU A 202 14.46 22.00 12.44
C GLU A 202 14.98 20.92 13.38
N LEU A 203 14.23 19.84 13.55
CA LEU A 203 14.65 18.68 14.36
C LEU A 203 15.93 18.05 13.80
N ALA A 204 15.98 17.82 12.48
CA ALA A 204 17.15 17.24 11.83
C ALA A 204 18.38 18.18 11.89
N ALA A 205 18.20 19.50 11.75
CA ALA A 205 19.28 20.48 11.89
C ALA A 205 19.79 20.60 13.33
N ALA A 206 18.96 20.29 14.32
CA ALA A 206 19.37 20.15 15.72
C ALA A 206 20.10 18.82 16.01
N GLY A 207 20.13 17.90 15.05
CA GLY A 207 20.76 16.58 15.18
C GLY A 207 19.84 15.51 15.78
N ASP A 208 18.56 15.83 16.03
CA ASP A 208 17.59 14.87 16.54
C ASP A 208 16.87 14.16 15.37
N PHE A 209 17.61 13.26 14.71
CA PHE A 209 17.10 12.53 13.54
C PHE A 209 15.96 11.58 13.87
N THR A 210 15.94 11.05 15.10
CA THR A 210 14.87 10.18 15.60
C THR A 210 13.57 10.97 15.71
N ALA A 211 13.58 12.12 16.38
CA ALA A 211 12.40 12.98 16.45
C ALA A 211 11.99 13.47 15.06
N ALA A 212 12.95 13.88 14.23
CA ALA A 212 12.68 14.34 12.86
C ALA A 212 11.94 13.27 12.04
N TYR A 213 12.38 12.01 12.11
CA TYR A 213 11.74 10.91 11.40
C TYR A 213 10.39 10.53 12.01
N VAL A 214 10.30 10.39 13.34
CA VAL A 214 9.03 10.08 14.02
C VAL A 214 7.98 11.15 13.74
N TRP A 215 8.37 12.43 13.64
CA TRP A 215 7.48 13.52 13.23
C TRP A 215 6.83 13.24 11.87
N THR A 216 7.60 12.76 10.88
CA THR A 216 7.05 12.43 9.54
C THR A 216 6.03 11.29 9.55
N ARG A 217 6.00 10.46 10.61
CA ARG A 217 5.02 9.37 10.77
C ARG A 217 3.70 9.85 11.36
N GLY A 218 3.72 10.90 12.18
CA GLY A 218 2.54 11.41 12.87
C GLY A 218 1.90 12.65 12.25
N VAL A 219 2.68 13.38 11.46
CA VAL A 219 2.28 14.63 10.82
C VAL A 219 2.13 14.42 9.32
N LYS A 220 1.32 15.26 8.67
CA LYS A 220 1.08 15.25 7.21
C LYS A 220 2.40 15.02 6.48
N ARG A 221 2.38 14.08 5.53
CA ARG A 221 3.54 13.77 4.71
C ARG A 221 4.11 15.09 4.18
N PRO A 222 5.45 15.28 4.17
CA PRO A 222 6.06 16.46 3.57
C PRO A 222 5.55 16.67 2.13
N PRO A 223 5.81 17.78 1.45
CA PRO A 223 5.38 17.87 0.06
C PRO A 223 6.02 16.72 -0.75
N ALA A 224 5.19 15.94 -1.47
CA ALA A 224 5.59 14.76 -2.26
C ALA A 224 6.84 14.98 -3.15
N PRO A 225 7.03 16.16 -3.77
CA PRO A 225 8.20 16.41 -4.60
C PRO A 225 9.56 16.44 -3.85
N GLN A 226 9.54 16.46 -2.51
CA GLN A 226 10.70 16.48 -1.62
C GLN A 226 10.87 15.18 -0.80
N HIS A 227 9.93 14.23 -0.89
CA HIS A 227 9.94 12.98 -0.11
C HIS A 227 11.23 12.19 -0.29
N GLY A 228 11.54 11.76 -1.50
CA GLY A 228 12.70 10.90 -1.77
C GLY A 228 14.00 11.47 -1.22
N PRO A 229 14.41 12.71 -1.58
CA PRO A 229 15.63 13.31 -1.07
C PRO A 229 15.66 13.50 0.46
N LEU A 230 14.52 13.87 1.07
CA LEU A 230 14.43 14.05 2.52
C LEU A 230 14.58 12.71 3.25
N PHE A 231 13.82 11.70 2.85
CA PHE A 231 13.85 10.37 3.47
C PHE A 231 15.19 9.68 3.24
N ALA A 232 15.81 9.80 2.07
CA ALA A 232 17.17 9.30 1.84
C ALA A 232 18.20 9.98 2.76
N ALA A 233 18.09 11.30 2.96
CA ALA A 233 18.98 12.04 3.86
C ALA A 233 18.78 11.66 5.33
N LEU A 234 17.52 11.49 5.76
CA LEU A 234 17.17 11.03 7.10
C LEU A 234 17.66 9.60 7.32
N ALA A 235 17.40 8.68 6.39
CA ALA A 235 17.83 7.28 6.47
C ALA A 235 19.35 7.17 6.65
N ALA A 236 20.12 7.86 5.81
CA ALA A 236 21.58 7.88 5.92
C ALA A 236 22.08 8.50 7.24
N SER A 237 21.32 9.43 7.83
CA SER A 237 21.67 10.06 9.10
C SER A 237 21.31 9.17 10.29
N LEU A 238 20.19 8.46 10.22
CA LEU A 238 19.77 7.45 11.20
C LEU A 238 20.72 6.24 11.24
N GLU A 239 21.21 5.77 10.08
CA GLU A 239 22.25 4.72 10.05
C GLU A 239 23.52 5.16 10.79
N ARG A 240 23.96 6.41 10.58
CA ARG A 240 25.13 6.99 11.28
C ARG A 240 24.88 7.21 12.77
N ALA A 241 23.64 7.48 13.16
CA ALA A 241 23.23 7.60 14.54
C ALA A 241 23.00 6.24 15.23
N HIS A 242 23.23 5.13 14.53
CA HIS A 242 22.97 3.77 15.01
C HIS A 242 21.51 3.50 15.36
N GLU A 243 20.59 4.07 14.56
CA GLU A 243 19.13 3.85 14.62
C GLU A 243 18.66 3.02 13.40
N PRO A 244 19.10 1.76 13.25
CA PRO A 244 18.89 0.98 12.03
C PRO A 244 17.42 0.69 11.73
N ALA A 245 16.56 0.53 12.74
CA ALA A 245 15.13 0.29 12.53
C ALA A 245 14.44 1.50 11.87
N LEU A 246 14.72 2.70 12.38
CA LEU A 246 14.21 3.94 11.80
C LEU A 246 14.83 4.20 10.42
N ALA A 247 16.12 3.91 10.24
CA ALA A 247 16.76 4.01 8.93
C ALA A 247 16.11 3.08 7.90
N TRP A 248 15.79 1.84 8.28
CA TRP A 248 15.08 0.89 7.42
C TRP A 248 13.74 1.45 6.98
N SER A 249 12.96 2.00 7.92
CA SER A 249 11.64 2.56 7.62
C SER A 249 11.73 3.87 6.83
N ALA A 250 12.78 4.67 7.02
CA ALA A 250 13.05 5.83 6.17
C ALA A 250 13.43 5.43 4.72
N TRP A 251 14.15 4.32 4.53
CA TRP A 251 14.43 3.79 3.20
C TRP A 251 13.20 3.21 2.51
N GLU A 252 12.19 2.77 3.26
CA GLU A 252 10.92 2.29 2.69
C GLU A 252 10.18 3.38 1.89
N GLU A 253 10.33 4.64 2.31
CA GLU A 253 9.72 5.82 1.67
C GLU A 253 10.49 6.29 0.41
N VAL A 254 11.60 5.64 0.06
CA VAL A 254 12.41 5.93 -1.13
C VAL A 254 12.17 4.84 -2.16
N ASP A 255 11.47 5.14 -3.25
CA ASP A 255 11.19 4.18 -4.31
C ASP A 255 12.33 4.12 -5.34
N ASP A 256 13.43 3.44 -4.98
CA ASP A 256 14.50 3.11 -5.91
C ASP A 256 15.21 1.77 -5.59
N GLN A 257 16.04 1.29 -6.51
CA GLN A 257 16.80 0.05 -6.31
C GLN A 257 17.77 0.13 -5.13
N HIS A 258 18.33 1.30 -4.85
CA HIS A 258 19.29 1.47 -3.76
C HIS A 258 18.61 1.32 -2.39
N SER A 259 17.36 1.76 -2.26
CA SER A 259 16.57 1.62 -1.04
C SER A 259 16.27 0.16 -0.73
N SER A 260 15.96 -0.65 -1.75
CA SER A 260 15.76 -2.10 -1.59
C SER A 260 17.04 -2.78 -1.10
N GLU A 261 18.20 -2.42 -1.64
CA GLU A 261 19.48 -2.96 -1.18
C GLU A 261 19.80 -2.52 0.26
N ALA A 262 19.55 -1.25 0.59
CA ALA A 262 19.77 -0.71 1.93
C ALA A 262 18.88 -1.42 2.96
N ARG A 263 17.59 -1.57 2.69
CA ARG A 263 16.64 -2.32 3.54
C ARG A 263 17.11 -3.76 3.76
N GLY A 264 17.45 -4.48 2.69
CA GLY A 264 17.94 -5.86 2.80
C GLY A 264 19.28 -6.00 3.52
N ARG A 265 20.14 -4.96 3.55
CA ARG A 265 21.33 -4.94 4.42
C ARG A 265 20.94 -4.77 5.88
N ILE A 266 20.03 -3.85 6.20
CA ILE A 266 19.61 -3.57 7.56
C ILE A 266 18.86 -4.76 8.18
N GLU A 267 17.95 -5.40 7.43
CA GLU A 267 17.25 -6.62 7.88
C GLU A 267 18.23 -7.73 8.26
N ARG A 268 19.23 -7.99 7.42
CA ARG A 268 20.29 -8.98 7.70
C ARG A 268 21.11 -8.61 8.93
N ALA A 269 21.39 -7.32 9.13
CA ALA A 269 22.14 -6.86 10.29
C ALA A 269 21.34 -6.99 11.60
N LEU A 270 20.04 -6.74 11.54
CA LEU A 270 19.13 -6.85 12.69
C LEU A 270 18.69 -8.29 12.97
N GLY A 271 18.74 -9.19 11.98
CA GLY A 271 18.18 -10.53 12.10
C GLY A 271 16.64 -10.52 12.19
N HIS A 272 16.02 -9.48 11.67
CA HIS A 272 14.58 -9.25 11.70
C HIS A 272 14.08 -8.95 10.28
N ASN A 273 12.82 -9.31 10.00
CA ASN A 273 12.15 -8.96 8.76
C ASN A 273 11.50 -7.57 8.87
N GLY A 274 11.14 -6.98 7.73
CA GLY A 274 10.48 -5.68 7.65
C GLY A 274 9.30 -5.51 8.62
N PRO A 275 8.34 -6.45 8.71
CA PRO A 275 7.20 -6.31 9.64
C PRO A 275 7.61 -6.17 11.11
N THR A 276 8.63 -6.92 11.55
CA THR A 276 9.13 -6.82 12.93
C THR A 276 9.80 -5.47 13.18
N ILE A 277 10.54 -4.97 12.19
CA ILE A 277 11.20 -3.65 12.24
C ILE A 277 10.16 -2.53 12.27
N ALA A 278 9.15 -2.58 11.41
CA ALA A 278 8.06 -1.61 11.35
C ALA A 278 7.32 -1.51 12.70
N ARG A 279 7.04 -2.66 13.33
CA ARG A 279 6.46 -2.69 14.69
C ARG A 279 7.35 -1.98 15.72
N ALA A 280 8.66 -2.23 15.69
CA ALA A 280 9.60 -1.57 16.61
C ALA A 280 9.65 -0.05 16.40
N VAL A 281 9.58 0.41 15.14
CA VAL A 281 9.47 1.84 14.79
C VAL A 281 8.19 2.44 15.35
N ALA A 282 7.06 1.74 15.20
CA ALA A 282 5.78 2.20 15.74
C ALA A 282 5.77 2.28 17.28
N GLU A 283 6.42 1.34 17.97
CA GLU A 283 6.60 1.39 19.43
C GLU A 283 7.42 2.61 19.87
N GLN A 284 8.49 2.95 19.14
CA GLN A 284 9.29 4.14 19.39
C GLN A 284 8.51 5.43 19.14
N ALA A 285 7.75 5.48 18.03
CA ALA A 285 6.86 6.61 17.74
C ALA A 285 5.81 6.81 18.84
N ARG A 286 5.16 5.72 19.30
CA ARG A 286 4.19 5.75 20.40
C ARG A 286 4.79 6.36 21.66
N ALA A 287 6.00 5.92 22.06
CA ALA A 287 6.69 6.43 23.24
C ALA A 287 6.96 7.95 23.11
N TRP A 288 7.52 8.36 21.98
CA TRP A 288 7.85 9.75 21.71
C TRP A 288 6.61 10.66 21.72
N PHE A 289 5.54 10.28 21.01
CA PHE A 289 4.29 11.05 20.99
C PHE A 289 3.58 11.06 22.35
N THR A 290 3.68 9.98 23.12
CA THR A 290 3.15 9.96 24.50
C THR A 290 3.79 11.03 25.37
N GLU A 291 5.12 11.17 25.33
CA GLU A 291 5.83 12.22 26.07
C GLU A 291 5.40 13.62 25.62
N HIS A 292 5.21 13.83 24.32
CA HIS A 292 4.79 15.12 23.77
C HIS A 292 3.35 15.49 24.13
N VAL A 293 2.43 14.53 24.12
CA VAL A 293 1.05 14.73 24.60
C VAL A 293 1.04 15.02 26.10
N GLN A 294 1.89 14.35 26.89
CA GLN A 294 2.00 14.64 28.33
C GLN A 294 2.56 16.04 28.61
N ALA A 295 3.56 16.47 27.85
CA ALA A 295 4.16 17.79 27.98
C ALA A 295 3.23 18.91 27.50
N ALA A 296 2.48 18.66 26.43
CA ALA A 296 1.55 19.60 25.82
C ALA A 296 0.21 18.91 25.49
N PRO A 297 -0.71 18.79 26.47
CA PRO A 297 -2.00 18.09 26.29
C PRO A 297 -2.98 18.75 25.31
N GLU A 298 -2.64 19.90 24.75
CA GLU A 298 -3.43 20.60 23.71
C GLU A 298 -2.79 20.44 22.32
N ASN A 299 -1.67 19.72 22.20
CA ASN A 299 -0.95 19.55 20.95
C ASN A 299 -1.66 18.51 20.06
N ILE A 300 -2.43 19.00 19.10
CA ILE A 300 -3.18 18.19 18.10
C ILE A 300 -2.25 17.27 17.32
N GLU A 301 -1.08 17.77 16.92
CA GLU A 301 -0.08 17.02 16.14
C GLU A 301 0.45 15.82 16.92
N ALA A 302 0.74 16.01 18.21
CA ALA A 302 1.20 14.92 19.07
C ALA A 302 0.10 13.87 19.28
N MET A 303 -1.16 14.28 19.43
CA MET A 303 -2.28 13.34 19.53
C MET A 303 -2.50 12.56 18.23
N ARG A 304 -2.40 13.24 17.08
CA ARG A 304 -2.51 12.59 15.76
C ARG A 304 -1.37 11.60 15.55
N GLY A 305 -0.15 11.98 15.90
CA GLY A 305 1.00 11.07 15.85
C GLY A 305 0.87 9.87 16.78
N LEU A 306 0.30 10.06 17.97
CA LEU A 306 -0.02 8.96 18.87
C LEU A 306 -1.08 8.03 18.28
N ALA A 307 -2.12 8.58 17.66
CA ALA A 307 -3.10 7.78 16.92
C ALA A 307 -2.42 6.96 15.80
N HIS A 308 -1.46 7.55 15.08
CA HIS A 308 -0.79 6.87 13.95
C HIS A 308 0.03 5.69 14.45
N ALA A 309 0.79 5.90 15.53
CA ALA A 309 1.56 4.85 16.15
C ALA A 309 0.67 3.71 16.66
N HIS A 310 -0.52 4.01 17.21
CA HIS A 310 -1.49 2.97 17.59
C HIS A 310 -2.10 2.25 16.37
N THR A 311 -2.37 2.96 15.26
CA THR A 311 -2.81 2.36 14.00
C THR A 311 -1.77 1.38 13.45
N ASP A 312 -0.50 1.79 13.40
CA ASP A 312 0.63 0.96 12.94
C ASP A 312 0.85 -0.29 13.83
N LEU A 313 0.42 -0.23 15.09
CA LEU A 313 0.49 -1.34 16.05
C LEU A 313 -0.75 -2.24 16.05
N ASP A 314 -1.72 -1.97 15.17
CA ASP A 314 -3.02 -2.65 15.12
C ASP A 314 -3.84 -2.50 16.42
N GLU A 315 -3.62 -1.40 17.15
CA GLU A 315 -4.31 -1.05 18.39
C GLU A 315 -5.49 -0.11 18.10
N LEU A 316 -6.39 -0.50 17.18
CA LEU A 316 -7.41 0.37 16.56
C LEU A 316 -8.31 1.10 17.56
N SER A 317 -8.62 0.49 18.71
CA SER A 317 -9.43 1.13 19.76
C SER A 317 -8.73 2.33 20.42
N GLU A 318 -7.43 2.24 20.68
CA GLU A 318 -6.64 3.35 21.22
C GLU A 318 -6.35 4.38 20.12
N ALA A 319 -6.11 3.95 18.88
CA ALA A 319 -5.98 4.85 17.73
C ALA A 319 -7.23 5.72 17.58
N GLN A 320 -8.42 5.11 17.61
CA GLN A 320 -9.70 5.82 17.52
C GLN A 320 -9.90 6.81 18.68
N LYS A 321 -9.49 6.44 19.90
CA LYS A 321 -9.56 7.32 21.08
C LYS A 321 -8.69 8.56 20.89
N TRP A 322 -7.45 8.40 20.44
CA TRP A 322 -6.52 9.51 20.25
C TRP A 322 -6.89 10.40 19.06
N VAL A 323 -7.33 9.83 17.94
CA VAL A 323 -7.79 10.65 16.80
C VAL A 323 -9.05 11.45 17.17
N ASN A 324 -9.97 10.86 17.94
CA ASN A 324 -11.15 11.58 18.43
C ASN A 324 -10.77 12.70 19.40
N ALA A 325 -9.76 12.50 20.25
CA ALA A 325 -9.23 13.54 21.12
C ALA A 325 -8.66 14.70 20.30
N ALA A 326 -7.91 14.41 19.23
CA ALA A 326 -7.38 15.42 18.31
C ALA A 326 -8.51 16.18 17.58
N ILE A 327 -9.52 15.48 17.05
CA ILE A 327 -10.70 16.10 16.40
C ILE A 327 -11.49 16.96 17.38
N ALA A 328 -11.59 16.57 18.66
CA ALA A 328 -12.29 17.38 19.66
C ALA A 328 -11.58 18.72 19.93
N LYS A 329 -10.27 18.81 19.70
CA LYS A 329 -9.48 20.04 19.82
C LYS A 329 -9.59 20.92 18.58
N ASP A 330 -9.55 20.31 17.40
CA ASP A 330 -9.79 20.99 16.13
C ASP A 330 -10.71 20.15 15.20
N PRO A 331 -12.03 20.42 15.23
CA PRO A 331 -12.99 19.70 14.41
C PRO A 331 -12.87 19.97 12.91
N GLN A 332 -12.15 21.01 12.51
CA GLN A 332 -11.94 21.38 11.11
C GLN A 332 -10.55 20.99 10.60
N HIS A 333 -9.77 20.27 11.41
CA HIS A 333 -8.49 19.75 10.96
C HIS A 333 -8.68 18.62 9.94
N PHE A 334 -8.42 18.93 8.66
CA PHE A 334 -8.62 17.99 7.55
C PHE A 334 -7.85 16.68 7.74
N ASP A 335 -6.54 16.75 7.97
CA ASP A 335 -5.68 15.54 8.02
C ASP A 335 -6.05 14.61 9.18
N THR A 336 -6.34 15.16 10.37
CA THR A 336 -6.83 14.39 11.52
C THR A 336 -8.13 13.63 11.20
N ARG A 337 -9.02 14.24 10.40
CA ARG A 337 -10.27 13.59 9.99
C ARG A 337 -10.07 12.53 8.92
N MET A 338 -9.17 12.76 7.97
CA MET A 338 -8.77 11.73 7.01
C MET A 338 -8.07 10.55 7.71
N HIS A 339 -7.31 10.80 8.77
CA HIS A 339 -6.76 9.72 9.56
C HIS A 339 -7.86 8.94 10.32
N ALA A 340 -8.90 9.61 10.81
CA ALA A 340 -10.04 8.91 11.39
C ALA A 340 -10.76 8.02 10.36
N THR A 341 -10.88 8.44 9.09
CA THR A 341 -11.43 7.58 8.03
C THR A 341 -10.51 6.40 7.73
N HIS A 342 -9.19 6.58 7.76
CA HIS A 342 -8.26 5.47 7.65
C HIS A 342 -8.45 4.42 8.77
N ILE A 343 -8.57 4.85 10.03
CA ILE A 343 -8.86 3.93 11.15
C ILE A 343 -10.21 3.21 10.94
N LEU A 344 -11.24 3.94 10.50
CA LEU A 344 -12.55 3.35 10.20
C LEU A 344 -12.49 2.34 9.05
N SER A 345 -11.62 2.53 8.05
CA SER A 345 -11.42 1.58 6.95
C SER A 345 -10.80 0.27 7.44
N LEU A 346 -9.88 0.32 8.41
CA LEU A 346 -9.32 -0.88 9.02
C LEU A 346 -10.37 -1.62 9.84
N ILE A 347 -11.19 -0.88 10.60
CA ILE A 347 -12.33 -1.45 11.34
C ILE A 347 -13.37 -2.07 10.38
N GLU A 348 -13.63 -1.45 9.23
CA GLU A 348 -14.49 -2.02 8.20
C GLU A 348 -13.94 -3.38 7.72
N VAL A 349 -12.64 -3.49 7.46
CA VAL A 349 -12.03 -4.76 7.05
C VAL A 349 -12.24 -5.86 8.10
N GLU A 350 -12.15 -5.52 9.39
CA GLU A 350 -12.38 -6.48 10.48
C GLU A 350 -13.87 -6.86 10.67
N THR A 351 -14.77 -5.90 10.49
CA THR A 351 -16.18 -6.04 10.89
C THR A 351 -17.15 -6.24 9.72
N GLY A 352 -16.75 -5.87 8.51
CA GLY A 352 -17.59 -5.76 7.33
C GLY A 352 -18.61 -4.61 7.37
N ASP A 353 -18.56 -3.70 8.35
CA ASP A 353 -19.50 -2.57 8.47
C ASP A 353 -18.88 -1.25 7.98
N SER A 354 -19.19 -0.88 6.75
CA SER A 354 -18.68 0.34 6.10
C SER A 354 -19.45 1.61 6.45
N ARG A 355 -20.57 1.53 7.19
CA ARG A 355 -21.50 2.68 7.35
C ARG A 355 -20.86 3.90 7.99
N ALA A 356 -20.05 3.70 9.03
CA ALA A 356 -19.38 4.79 9.72
C ALA A 356 -18.34 5.47 8.83
N LEU A 357 -17.58 4.67 8.07
CA LEU A 357 -16.59 5.16 7.12
C LEU A 357 -17.24 6.00 6.01
N LEU A 358 -18.24 5.43 5.32
CA LEU A 358 -18.91 6.09 4.21
C LEU A 358 -19.57 7.41 4.63
N ALA A 359 -20.16 7.44 5.84
CA ALA A 359 -20.73 8.66 6.41
C ALA A 359 -19.66 9.72 6.69
N ALA A 360 -18.52 9.31 7.29
CA ALA A 360 -17.41 10.22 7.60
C ALA A 360 -16.78 10.80 6.33
N LEU A 361 -16.48 9.97 5.32
CA LEU A 361 -15.95 10.40 4.03
C LEU A 361 -16.90 11.38 3.32
N GLY A 362 -18.19 11.07 3.27
CA GLY A 362 -19.20 11.97 2.70
C GLY A 362 -19.25 13.32 3.40
N GLN A 363 -19.21 13.33 4.74
CA GLN A 363 -19.19 14.58 5.51
C GLN A 363 -17.93 15.41 5.24
N ILE A 364 -16.75 14.78 5.22
CA ILE A 364 -15.48 15.47 4.91
C ILE A 364 -15.53 16.02 3.48
N ALA A 365 -16.03 15.24 2.51
CA ALA A 365 -16.15 15.68 1.13
C ALA A 365 -17.02 16.94 0.99
N ASP A 366 -18.09 17.07 1.76
CA ASP A 366 -18.99 18.21 1.71
C ASP A 366 -18.44 19.44 2.45
N GLU A 367 -17.73 19.24 3.58
CA GLU A 367 -17.15 20.33 4.38
C GLU A 367 -15.84 20.87 3.80
N PHE A 368 -15.11 20.08 3.02
CA PHE A 368 -13.87 20.47 2.33
C PHE A 368 -14.05 20.42 0.81
N PRO A 369 -14.79 21.37 0.20
CA PRO A 369 -15.18 21.30 -1.21
C PRO A 369 -14.01 21.46 -2.19
N THR A 370 -12.84 21.89 -1.72
CA THR A 370 -11.62 22.03 -2.55
C THR A 370 -10.73 20.79 -2.50
N ARG A 371 -11.06 19.79 -1.68
CA ARG A 371 -10.27 18.58 -1.46
C ARG A 371 -10.90 17.42 -2.22
N SER A 372 -10.17 16.83 -3.15
CA SER A 372 -10.64 15.70 -3.96
C SER A 372 -10.50 14.38 -3.19
N GLU A 373 -9.55 14.29 -2.27
CA GLU A 373 -9.10 13.08 -1.57
C GLU A 373 -10.26 12.30 -0.91
N PRO A 374 -11.19 12.91 -0.15
CA PRO A 374 -12.29 12.16 0.47
C PRO A 374 -13.27 11.57 -0.54
N LEU A 375 -13.40 12.16 -1.73
CA LEU A 375 -14.25 11.63 -2.80
C LEU A 375 -13.58 10.45 -3.51
N LEU A 376 -12.25 10.46 -3.63
CA LEU A 376 -11.49 9.34 -4.20
C LEU A 376 -11.58 8.12 -3.29
N ASP A 377 -11.34 8.30 -1.99
CA ASP A 377 -11.49 7.23 -1.01
C ASP A 377 -12.92 6.70 -0.98
N LEU A 378 -13.92 7.60 -0.98
CA LEU A 378 -15.33 7.19 -1.03
C LEU A 378 -15.66 6.39 -2.29
N ALA A 379 -15.11 6.77 -3.45
CA ALA A 379 -15.31 6.04 -4.69
C ALA A 379 -14.73 4.62 -4.60
N GLY A 380 -13.52 4.47 -4.06
CA GLY A 380 -12.88 3.15 -3.89
C GLY A 380 -13.68 2.22 -3.00
N HIS A 381 -14.26 2.72 -1.89
CA HIS A 381 -15.06 1.89 -0.99
C HIS A 381 -16.43 1.48 -1.55
N VAL A 382 -16.96 2.17 -2.58
CA VAL A 382 -18.30 1.89 -3.12
C VAL A 382 -18.28 1.40 -4.56
N GLU A 383 -17.10 1.21 -5.18
CA GLU A 383 -17.00 0.90 -6.60
C GLU A 383 -17.71 -0.41 -6.99
N PHE A 384 -17.68 -1.41 -6.11
CA PHE A 384 -18.33 -2.70 -6.34
C PHE A 384 -19.79 -2.74 -5.91
N ASP A 385 -20.13 -2.07 -4.81
CA ASP A 385 -21.48 -2.11 -4.22
C ASP A 385 -22.45 -1.11 -4.87
N ASP A 386 -21.97 0.10 -5.18
CA ASP A 386 -22.71 1.15 -5.88
C ASP A 386 -21.81 1.86 -6.91
N PRO A 387 -21.56 1.23 -8.08
CA PRO A 387 -20.74 1.81 -9.14
C PRO A 387 -21.27 3.16 -9.65
N LYS A 388 -22.58 3.43 -9.49
CA LYS A 388 -23.15 4.73 -9.87
C LYS A 388 -22.73 5.83 -8.90
N LEU A 389 -22.66 5.53 -7.61
CA LEU A 389 -22.12 6.46 -6.62
C LEU A 389 -20.63 6.67 -6.84
N ALA A 390 -19.85 5.61 -7.07
CA ALA A 390 -18.42 5.72 -7.35
C ALA A 390 -18.13 6.62 -8.56
N ILE A 391 -18.85 6.44 -9.67
CA ILE A 391 -18.76 7.32 -10.84
C ILE A 391 -19.01 8.79 -10.46
N ARG A 392 -20.09 9.08 -9.70
CA ARG A 392 -20.39 10.47 -9.27
C ARG A 392 -19.29 11.05 -8.38
N CYS A 393 -18.72 10.24 -7.50
CA CYS A 393 -17.62 10.66 -6.63
C CYS A 393 -16.37 11.00 -7.44
N LEU A 394 -15.98 10.15 -8.40
CA LEU A 394 -14.83 10.40 -9.28
C LEU A 394 -15.04 11.62 -10.18
N GLU A 395 -16.24 11.80 -10.74
CA GLU A 395 -16.58 13.02 -11.51
C GLU A 395 -16.41 14.28 -10.66
N ARG A 396 -16.99 14.29 -9.45
CA ARG A 396 -16.83 15.41 -8.49
C ARG A 396 -15.38 15.61 -8.06
N ALA A 397 -14.60 14.54 -7.91
CA ALA A 397 -13.18 14.64 -7.56
C ALA A 397 -12.41 15.34 -8.69
N LEU A 398 -12.64 14.93 -9.94
CA LEU A 398 -12.03 15.53 -11.14
C LEU A 398 -12.48 16.98 -11.42
N GLU A 399 -13.64 17.38 -10.92
CA GLU A 399 -14.08 18.79 -10.91
C GLU A 399 -13.27 19.65 -9.93
N ARG A 400 -12.81 19.06 -8.81
CA ARG A 400 -12.02 19.76 -7.77
C ARG A 400 -10.56 19.84 -8.14
N GLU A 401 -9.99 18.70 -8.51
CA GLU A 401 -8.58 18.56 -8.83
C GLU A 401 -8.40 17.48 -9.88
N PHE A 402 -7.51 17.76 -10.85
CA PHE A 402 -7.14 16.74 -11.81
C PHE A 402 -6.24 15.71 -11.12
N ASP A 403 -6.65 14.45 -11.19
CA ASP A 403 -5.92 13.32 -10.66
C ASP A 403 -5.94 12.18 -11.71
N ALA A 404 -4.76 11.63 -12.03
CA ALA A 404 -4.62 10.64 -13.09
C ALA A 404 -5.29 9.31 -12.74
N TYR A 405 -5.19 8.89 -11.47
CA TYR A 405 -5.84 7.70 -10.95
C TYR A 405 -7.37 7.83 -11.01
N ALA A 406 -7.91 9.00 -10.68
CA ALA A 406 -9.34 9.27 -10.77
C ALA A 406 -9.86 9.17 -12.22
N VAL A 407 -9.08 9.60 -13.21
CA VAL A 407 -9.42 9.48 -14.64
C VAL A 407 -9.46 8.01 -15.06
N THR A 408 -8.42 7.23 -14.75
CA THR A 408 -8.32 5.84 -15.20
C THR A 408 -9.40 4.97 -14.55
N SER A 409 -9.64 5.15 -13.24
CA SER A 409 -10.73 4.49 -12.51
C SER A 409 -12.11 4.85 -13.06
N LEU A 410 -12.34 6.12 -13.39
CA LEU A 410 -13.62 6.55 -13.97
C LEU A 410 -13.84 5.97 -15.37
N ALA A 411 -12.79 5.92 -16.20
CA ALA A 411 -12.84 5.29 -17.52
C ALA A 411 -13.13 3.79 -17.44
N ASP A 412 -12.53 3.08 -16.48
CA ASP A 412 -12.78 1.65 -16.25
C ASP A 412 -14.21 1.41 -15.77
N LEU A 413 -14.73 2.20 -14.83
CA LEU A 413 -16.13 2.11 -14.40
C LEU A 413 -17.11 2.42 -15.54
N TYR A 414 -16.79 3.38 -16.41
CA TYR A 414 -17.57 3.63 -17.61
C TYR A 414 -17.56 2.46 -18.59
N ALA A 415 -16.40 1.86 -18.83
CA ALA A 415 -16.30 0.68 -19.68
C ALA A 415 -17.08 -0.51 -19.09
N ALA A 416 -16.96 -0.76 -17.78
CA ALA A 416 -17.67 -1.81 -17.08
C ALA A 416 -19.21 -1.61 -17.12
N ALA A 417 -19.67 -0.37 -17.09
CA ALA A 417 -21.07 -0.01 -17.26
C ALA A 417 -21.57 -0.03 -18.73
N GLY A 418 -20.73 -0.44 -19.69
CA GLY A 418 -21.04 -0.41 -21.13
C GLY A 418 -21.08 1.00 -21.73
N ARG A 419 -20.64 2.02 -20.98
CA ARG A 419 -20.61 3.43 -21.38
C ARG A 419 -19.27 3.76 -22.07
N HIS A 420 -18.90 2.98 -23.09
CA HIS A 420 -17.60 3.12 -23.77
C HIS A 420 -17.37 4.50 -24.40
N VAL A 421 -18.43 5.18 -24.84
CA VAL A 421 -18.33 6.56 -25.36
C VAL A 421 -17.86 7.53 -24.28
N ASP A 422 -18.36 7.38 -23.05
CA ASP A 422 -17.97 8.24 -21.93
C ASP A 422 -16.54 7.92 -21.46
N ALA A 423 -16.15 6.64 -21.45
CA ALA A 423 -14.78 6.22 -21.18
C ALA A 423 -13.78 6.83 -22.17
N VAL A 424 -14.07 6.78 -23.48
CA VAL A 424 -13.25 7.43 -24.51
C VAL A 424 -13.18 8.94 -24.29
N ALA A 425 -14.32 9.58 -24.00
CA ALA A 425 -14.38 11.03 -23.81
C ALA A 425 -13.55 11.50 -22.61
N VAL A 426 -13.57 10.78 -21.48
CA VAL A 426 -12.80 11.17 -20.29
C VAL A 426 -11.30 11.02 -20.52
N LEU A 427 -10.86 9.94 -21.17
CA LEU A 427 -9.45 9.69 -21.50
C LEU A 427 -8.91 10.72 -22.52
N GLU A 428 -9.68 11.02 -23.57
CA GLU A 428 -9.29 12.04 -24.55
C GLU A 428 -9.17 13.44 -23.93
N LYS A 429 -10.03 13.76 -22.96
CA LYS A 429 -9.95 15.03 -22.21
C LYS A 429 -8.69 15.06 -21.33
N ALA A 430 -8.41 13.97 -20.63
CA ALA A 430 -7.27 13.87 -19.72
C ALA A 430 -5.93 13.94 -20.45
N LEU A 431 -5.79 13.27 -21.61
CA LEU A 431 -4.57 13.29 -22.43
C LEU A 431 -4.20 14.68 -22.97
N ARG A 432 -5.12 15.65 -22.95
CA ARG A 432 -4.85 17.05 -23.29
C ARG A 432 -4.30 17.86 -22.12
N ASN A 433 -4.27 17.29 -20.91
CA ASN A 433 -3.78 17.99 -19.72
C ASN A 433 -2.24 18.06 -19.76
N PRO A 434 -1.64 19.27 -19.76
CA PRO A 434 -0.19 19.42 -19.77
C PRO A 434 0.49 18.94 -18.48
N LYS A 435 -0.25 18.73 -17.39
CA LYS A 435 0.28 18.25 -16.10
C LYS A 435 0.48 16.74 -16.03
N LEU A 436 -0.04 15.99 -17.00
CA LEU A 436 0.09 14.53 -17.02
C LEU A 436 1.55 14.14 -17.26
N ASP A 437 2.08 13.25 -16.41
CA ASP A 437 3.41 12.69 -16.64
C ASP A 437 3.41 11.72 -17.84
N ASN A 438 4.58 11.18 -18.17
CA ASN A 438 4.71 10.32 -19.35
C ASN A 438 4.13 8.92 -19.13
N ASP A 439 4.25 8.39 -17.91
CA ASP A 439 3.86 7.02 -17.59
C ASP A 439 2.33 6.94 -17.52
N ASP A 440 1.69 7.90 -16.85
CA ASP A 440 0.24 8.07 -16.84
C ASP A 440 -0.31 8.31 -18.26
N ARG A 441 0.42 9.08 -19.08
CA ARG A 441 0.02 9.34 -20.47
C ARG A 441 0.04 8.06 -21.29
N GLU A 442 1.07 7.25 -21.17
CA GLU A 442 1.18 5.96 -21.85
C GLU A 442 0.05 5.03 -21.39
N GLN A 443 -0.16 4.90 -20.08
CA GLN A 443 -1.25 4.09 -19.51
C GLN A 443 -2.63 4.52 -20.04
N MET A 444 -2.91 5.84 -20.07
CA MET A 444 -4.18 6.37 -20.58
C MET A 444 -4.33 6.19 -22.09
N GLN A 445 -3.24 6.25 -22.86
CA GLN A 445 -3.27 5.96 -24.31
C GLN A 445 -3.65 4.50 -24.57
N ASP A 446 -3.03 3.56 -23.86
CA ASP A 446 -3.35 2.14 -23.96
C ASP A 446 -4.81 1.85 -23.57
N GLN A 447 -5.31 2.48 -22.52
CA GLN A 447 -6.70 2.36 -22.10
C GLN A 447 -7.68 2.97 -23.12
N LEU A 448 -7.29 4.08 -23.76
CA LEU A 448 -8.09 4.74 -24.81
C LEU A 448 -8.19 3.84 -26.05
N GLU A 449 -7.10 3.22 -26.47
CA GLU A 449 -7.10 2.29 -27.61
C GLU A 449 -7.99 1.08 -27.34
N ARG A 450 -7.89 0.47 -26.14
CA ARG A 450 -8.78 -0.63 -25.71
C ARG A 450 -10.26 -0.22 -25.75
N SER A 451 -10.58 0.95 -25.22
CA SER A 451 -11.95 1.47 -25.18
C SER A 451 -12.51 1.76 -26.59
N ARG A 452 -11.69 2.30 -27.49
CA ARG A 452 -12.05 2.52 -28.90
C ARG A 452 -12.27 1.21 -29.66
N ALA A 453 -11.45 0.20 -29.42
CA ALA A 453 -11.61 -1.12 -30.02
C ALA A 453 -12.94 -1.78 -29.60
N GLN A 454 -13.30 -1.69 -28.32
CA GLN A 454 -14.59 -2.16 -27.81
C GLN A 454 -15.76 -1.41 -28.44
N LEU A 455 -15.67 -0.08 -28.57
CA LEU A 455 -16.71 0.72 -29.24
C LEU A 455 -16.85 0.35 -30.73
N GLY A 456 -15.74 0.11 -31.43
CA GLY A 456 -15.73 -0.32 -32.83
C GLY A 456 -16.32 -1.72 -33.05
N ALA A 457 -16.11 -2.63 -32.10
CA ALA A 457 -16.72 -3.97 -32.13
C ALA A 457 -18.25 -3.92 -31.91
N LEU A 458 -18.75 -2.89 -31.20
CA LEU A 458 -20.17 -2.66 -30.98
C LEU A 458 -20.84 -1.88 -32.12
N ALA A 459 -20.07 -1.20 -32.96
CA ALA A 459 -20.62 -0.51 -34.13
C ALA A 459 -21.24 -1.57 -35.07
N PRO A 460 -22.52 -1.43 -35.45
CA PRO A 460 -23.16 -2.37 -36.36
C PRO A 460 -22.34 -2.43 -37.64
N THR A 461 -21.84 -3.62 -37.98
CA THR A 461 -21.07 -3.82 -39.19
C THR A 461 -21.97 -3.41 -40.37
N PRO A 462 -21.60 -2.37 -41.15
CA PRO A 462 -22.42 -1.93 -42.27
C PRO A 462 -22.47 -3.06 -43.30
N GLY A 463 -23.54 -3.85 -43.28
CA GLY A 463 -23.71 -5.06 -44.09
C GLY A 463 -24.27 -6.29 -43.37
N ALA A 464 -24.21 -6.34 -42.03
CA ALA A 464 -24.78 -7.47 -41.28
C ALA A 464 -26.33 -7.45 -41.23
N GLU A 465 -26.95 -6.27 -41.31
CA GLU A 465 -28.42 -6.12 -41.31
C GLU A 465 -29.10 -6.57 -42.61
N LEU A 466 -28.37 -6.62 -43.74
CA LEU A 466 -28.92 -7.07 -45.03
C LEU A 466 -29.05 -8.59 -45.14
N ASN A 467 -28.36 -9.38 -44.30
CA ASN A 467 -28.48 -10.83 -44.28
C ASN A 467 -29.29 -11.37 -43.07
N ALA A 468 -29.40 -10.60 -41.98
CA ALA A 468 -30.17 -11.03 -40.80
C ALA A 468 -31.69 -10.87 -40.97
N THR A 469 -32.15 -9.97 -41.84
CA THR A 469 -33.59 -9.75 -42.12
C THR A 469 -34.22 -10.82 -43.01
N ALA A 470 -33.45 -11.78 -43.53
CA ALA A 470 -33.97 -12.90 -44.33
C ALA A 470 -34.19 -14.22 -43.55
N GLN A 471 -33.72 -14.36 -42.29
CA GLN A 471 -33.80 -15.65 -41.58
C GLN A 471 -34.23 -15.64 -40.10
N SER A 472 -34.34 -14.50 -39.40
CA SER A 472 -34.69 -14.50 -37.96
C SER A 472 -36.13 -14.07 -37.61
N GLY A 473 -36.94 -13.69 -38.60
CA GLY A 473 -38.27 -13.10 -38.38
C GLY A 473 -39.44 -14.02 -37.97
N SER A 474 -39.28 -15.34 -37.79
CA SER A 474 -40.47 -16.22 -37.58
C SER A 474 -40.43 -17.24 -36.45
N ARG A 475 -39.36 -17.37 -35.66
CA ARG A 475 -39.34 -18.38 -34.57
C ARG A 475 -39.75 -17.81 -33.21
N GLY A 476 -39.23 -16.63 -32.82
CA GLY A 476 -39.57 -16.04 -31.51
C GLY A 476 -41.02 -15.55 -31.41
N PHE A 477 -41.51 -14.85 -32.45
CA PHE A 477 -42.88 -14.34 -32.48
C PHE A 477 -43.92 -15.46 -32.51
N THR A 478 -43.67 -16.55 -33.24
CA THR A 478 -44.57 -17.70 -33.32
C THR A 478 -44.68 -18.44 -31.99
N ILE A 479 -43.60 -18.53 -31.21
CA ILE A 479 -43.63 -19.14 -29.87
C ILE A 479 -44.45 -18.28 -28.90
N ILE A 480 -44.29 -16.95 -28.93
CA ILE A 480 -45.06 -16.04 -28.06
C ILE A 480 -46.55 -16.07 -28.42
N VAL A 481 -46.90 -16.10 -29.72
CA VAL A 481 -48.29 -16.21 -30.18
C VAL A 481 -48.90 -17.56 -29.80
N LEU A 482 -48.15 -18.67 -29.92
CA LEU A 482 -48.62 -20.00 -29.49
C LEU A 482 -48.86 -20.07 -27.99
N LEU A 483 -48.00 -19.46 -27.17
CA LEU A 483 -48.19 -19.41 -25.72
C LEU A 483 -49.40 -18.56 -25.32
N MET A 484 -49.62 -17.42 -25.99
CA MET A 484 -50.82 -16.60 -25.76
C MET A 484 -52.11 -17.32 -26.19
N LEU A 485 -52.10 -18.04 -27.32
CA LEU A 485 -53.25 -18.82 -27.77
C LEU A 485 -53.54 -20.02 -26.84
N ALA A 486 -52.50 -20.68 -26.33
CA ALA A 486 -52.65 -21.77 -25.36
C ALA A 486 -53.24 -21.26 -24.02
N ALA A 487 -52.78 -20.10 -23.54
CA ALA A 487 -53.33 -19.47 -22.33
C ALA A 487 -54.81 -19.05 -22.52
N LEU A 488 -55.15 -18.51 -23.69
CA LEU A 488 -56.52 -18.13 -24.02
C LEU A 488 -57.45 -19.35 -24.13
N ALA A 489 -56.98 -20.44 -24.75
CA ALA A 489 -57.74 -21.68 -24.85
C ALA A 489 -57.97 -22.32 -23.47
N TYR A 490 -56.97 -22.28 -22.59
CA TYR A 490 -57.11 -22.73 -21.21
C TYR A 490 -58.17 -21.91 -20.43
N LEU A 491 -58.16 -20.59 -20.59
CA LEU A 491 -59.15 -19.70 -19.98
C LEU A 491 -60.58 -19.89 -20.50
N LEU A 492 -60.76 -20.34 -21.75
CA LEU A 492 -62.07 -20.65 -22.33
C LEU A 492 -62.58 -22.05 -21.96
N LEU A 493 -61.70 -22.93 -21.47
CA LEU A 493 -62.04 -24.29 -21.04
C LEU A 493 -62.42 -24.37 -19.56
N GLN A 494 -61.99 -23.40 -18.75
CA GLN A 494 -62.52 -23.15 -17.41
C GLN A 494 -63.85 -22.39 -17.51
#